data_AF-A0A849Y9R6-F1
#
_entry.id   AF-A0A849Y9R6-F1
#
_cell.length_a   1.000
_cell.length_b   1.000
_cell.length_c   1.000
_cell.angle_alpha   90.00
_cell.angle_beta   90.00
_cell.angle_gamma   90.00
#
_symmetry.space_group_name_H-M   'P 1'
#
loop_
_entity.id
_entity.type
_entity.pdbx_description
1 polymer ?
#
loop_
_entity_poly.entity_id
_entity_poly.type
_entity_poly.pdbx_seq_one_letter_code
_entity_poly.pdbx_strand_id
1 'polypeptide(L)' 'MVAGIFGILLGSLGIHKFYLGYITEGIIQLVISVVTCGIGGIIGLIEGIIYLTKSDEEFVATYVTNKRGWF' A
#
# COMPACT_ATOMS: atom_id res chain seq x y z
N MET A 1 6.76 6.49 -6.66
CA MET A 1 7.09 5.35 -7.57
C MET A 1 7.35 4.01 -6.88
N VAL A 2 8.39 3.83 -6.05
CA VAL A 2 8.76 2.52 -5.45
C VAL A 2 7.60 1.85 -4.70
N ALA A 3 6.88 2.63 -3.87
CA ALA A 3 5.71 2.15 -3.15
C ALA A 3 4.60 1.62 -4.08
N GLY A 4 4.42 2.23 -5.26
CA GLY A 4 3.43 1.79 -6.24
C GLY A 4 3.80 0.46 -6.90
N ILE A 5 5.07 0.27 -7.25
CA ILE A 5 5.58 -1.00 -7.79
C ILE A 5 5.45 -2.11 -6.76
N PHE A 6 5.77 -1.84 -5.50
CA PHE A 6 5.55 -2.80 -4.40
C PHE A 6 4.07 -3.09 -4.17
N GLY A 7 3.17 -2.12 -4.34
CA GLY A 7 1.73 -2.34 -4.25
C GLY A 7 1.24 -3.30 -5.34
N ILE A 8 1.74 -3.17 -6.57
CA ILE A 8 1.33 -4.05 -7.69
C ILE A 8 1.90 -5.46 -7.57
N LEU A 9 3.21 -5.59 -7.33
CA LEU A 9 3.88 -6.89 -7.35
C LEU A 9 3.78 -7.65 -6.02
N LEU A 10 3.75 -6.92 -4.91
CA LEU A 10 3.88 -7.45 -3.56
C LEU A 10 2.77 -6.91 -2.63
N GLY A 11 1.67 -6.41 -3.20
CA GLY A 11 0.56 -5.81 -2.45
C GLY A 11 -0.14 -6.77 -1.50
N SER A 12 -0.19 -8.07 -1.84
CA SER A 12 -0.70 -9.13 -0.97
C SER A 12 0.13 -9.32 0.30
N LEU A 13 1.38 -8.85 0.32
CA LEU A 13 2.25 -8.91 1.49
C LEU A 13 2.27 -7.59 2.29
N GLY A 14 1.61 -6.54 1.79
CA GLY A 14 1.61 -5.21 2.42
C GLY A 14 2.96 -4.49 2.38
N ILE A 15 3.90 -4.90 1.53
CA ILE A 15 5.27 -4.37 1.50
C ILE A 15 5.32 -2.86 1.21
N HIS A 16 4.40 -2.36 0.38
CA HIS A 16 4.27 -0.92 0.12
C HIS A 16 3.90 -0.12 1.38
N LYS A 17 3.15 -0.69 2.33
CA LYS A 17 2.82 -0.05 3.62
C LYS A 17 4.04 0.03 4.52
N PHE A 18 4.78 -1.08 4.63
CA PHE A 18 6.02 -1.11 5.41
C PHE A 18 7.06 -0.12 4.89
N TYR A 19 7.18 0.01 3.57
CA TYR A 19 8.07 0.99 2.93
C TYR A 19 7.72 2.44 3.32
N LEU A 20 6.44 2.75 3.47
CA LEU A 20 5.97 4.08 3.89
C LEU A 20 5.98 4.31 5.41
N GLY A 21 6.40 3.30 6.19
CA GLY A 21 6.42 3.36 7.65
C GLY A 21 5.06 3.05 8.31
N TYR A 22 4.09 2.53 7.56
CA TYR A 22 2.78 2.10 8.05
C TYR A 22 2.82 0.65 8.54
N ILE A 23 3.51 0.42 9.66
CA ILE A 23 3.72 -0.93 10.20
C ILE A 23 2.40 -1.60 10.57
N THR A 24 1.49 -0.87 11.22
CA THR A 24 0.20 -1.39 11.67
C THR A 24 -0.69 -1.79 10.48
N GLU A 25 -0.79 -0.92 9.48
CA GLU A 25 -1.57 -1.15 8.27
C GLU A 25 -0.98 -2.28 7.42
N GLY A 26 0.36 -2.37 7.35
CA GLY A 26 1.04 -3.49 6.70
C GLY A 26 0.72 -4.83 7.36
N ILE A 27 0.69 -4.89 8.70
CA ILE A 27 0.29 -6.10 9.44
C ILE A 27 -1.18 -6.43 9.17
N ILE A 28 -2.08 -5.44 9.23
CA ILE A 28 -3.50 -5.63 8.92
C ILE A 28 -3.67 -6.18 7.50
N GLN A 29 -2.97 -5.61 6.53
CA GLN A 29 -3.02 -6.07 5.14
C GLN A 29 -2.56 -7.53 4.99
N LEU A 30 -1.48 -7.89 5.68
CA LEU A 30 -0.95 -9.26 5.68
C LEU A 30 -1.95 -10.23 6.30
N VAL A 31 -2.58 -9.87 7.43
CA VAL A 31 -3.62 -10.69 8.06
C VAL A 31 -4.82 -10.86 7.14
N ILE A 32 -5.32 -9.78 6.51
CA ILE A 32 -6.42 -9.86 5.54
C ILE A 32 -6.04 -10.78 4.39
N SER A 33 -4.84 -10.63 3.84
CA SER A 33 -4.35 -11.46 2.75
C SER A 33 -4.29 -12.93 3.15
N VAL A 34 -3.80 -13.27 4.34
CA VAL A 34 -3.74 -14.66 4.84
C VAL A 34 -5.15 -15.22 5.06
N VAL A 35 -6.04 -14.48 5.73
CA VAL A 35 -7.42 -14.93 6.04
C VAL A 35 -8.24 -15.12 4.77
N THR A 36 -7.98 -14.31 3.75
CA THR A 36 -8.69 -14.37 2.45
C THR A 36 -7.95 -15.22 1.41
N CYS A 37 -6.95 -16.01 1.81
CA CYS A 37 -6.15 -16.87 0.92
C CYS A 37 -5.53 -16.12 -0.29
N GLY A 38 -5.07 -14.89 -0.07
CA GLY A 38 -4.40 -14.04 -1.05
C GLY A 38 -5.31 -13.06 -1.79
N ILE A 39 -6.64 -13.17 -1.64
CA ILE A 39 -7.61 -12.28 -2.31
C ILE A 39 -7.48 -10.83 -1.80
N GLY A 40 -7.08 -10.66 -0.54
CA GLY A 40 -6.76 -9.36 0.05
C GLY A 40 -5.66 -8.58 -0.67
N GLY A 41 -4.88 -9.23 -1.54
CA GLY A 41 -3.92 -8.57 -2.43
C GLY A 41 -4.53 -7.57 -3.40
N ILE A 42 -5.83 -7.66 -3.70
CA ILE A 42 -6.55 -6.68 -4.53
C ILE A 42 -6.43 -5.26 -3.93
N ILE A 43 -6.43 -5.14 -2.59
CA ILE A 43 -6.28 -3.85 -1.92
C ILE A 43 -4.91 -3.23 -2.26
N GLY A 44 -3.84 -4.03 -2.20
CA GLY A 44 -2.50 -3.59 -2.53
C GLY A 44 -2.35 -3.24 -4.02
N LEU A 45 -3.04 -3.96 -4.90
CA LEU A 45 -3.08 -3.65 -6.33
C LEU A 45 -3.71 -2.27 -6.60
N ILE A 46 -4.87 -1.99 -5.99
CA ILE A 46 -5.58 -0.71 -6.13
C ILE A 46 -4.70 0.43 -5.60
N GLU A 47 -4.12 0.26 -4.42
CA GLU A 47 -3.21 1.27 -3.84
C GLU A 47 -1.95 1.45 -4.68
N GLY A 48 -1.41 0.36 -5.24
CA GLY A 48 -0.29 0.41 -6.17
C GLY A 48 -0.57 1.28 -7.39
N ILE A 49 -1.78 1.15 -7.98
CA ILE A 49 -2.22 2.00 -9.09
C ILE A 49 -2.34 3.46 -8.61
N ILE A 50 -3.00 3.73 -7.49
CA ILE A 50 -3.16 5.09 -6.95
C ILE A 50 -1.81 5.76 -6.74
N TYR A 51 -0.83 5.04 -6.20
CA TYR A 51 0.51 5.55 -5.95
C TYR A 51 1.30 5.83 -7.23
N LEU A 52 1.00 5.14 -8.34
CA LEU A 52 1.61 5.39 -9.65
C LEU A 52 0.90 6.49 -10.44
N THR A 53 -0.40 6.73 -10.18
CA THR A 53 -1.19 7.73 -10.91
C THR A 53 -1.22 9.11 -10.24
N LYS A 54 -0.79 9.22 -8.99
CA LYS A 54 -0.66 10.52 -8.29
C LYS A 54 0.61 11.26 -8.70
N SER A 55 0.57 12.60 -8.64
CA SER A 55 1.79 13.39 -8.72
C SER A 55 2.65 13.18 -7.47
N ASP A 56 3.96 13.41 -7.58
CA ASP A 56 4.88 13.23 -6.45
C ASP A 56 4.54 14.17 -5.28
N GLU A 57 4.13 15.41 -5.56
CA GLU A 57 3.73 16.37 -4.51
C GLU A 57 2.48 15.90 -3.76
N GLU A 58 1.46 15.43 -4.48
CA GLU A 58 0.24 14.91 -3.88
C GLU A 58 0.50 13.63 -3.09
N PHE A 59 1.36 12.76 -3.60
CA PHE A 59 1.76 11.53 -2.92
C PHE A 59 2.46 11.85 -1.60
N VAL A 60 3.45 12.74 -1.62
CA VAL A 60 4.18 13.15 -0.41
C VAL A 60 3.23 13.82 0.58
N ALA A 61 2.41 14.77 0.14
CA ALA A 61 1.45 15.43 1.00
C ALA A 61 0.50 14.42 1.66
N THR A 62 -0.02 13.43 0.92
CA THR A 62 -1.04 12.50 1.42
C THR A 62 -0.44 11.36 2.26
N TYR A 63 0.59 10.70 1.76
CA TYR A 63 1.10 9.43 2.31
C TYR A 63 2.44 9.56 3.03
N VAL A 64 3.10 10.70 2.99
CA VAL A 64 4.33 10.92 3.79
C VAL A 64 4.04 11.91 4.90
N THR A 65 3.45 13.07 4.57
CA THR A 65 3.16 14.14 5.53
C THR A 65 1.91 13.86 6.35
N ASN A 66 0.77 13.61 5.69
CA ASN A 66 -0.51 13.39 6.38
C ASN A 66 -0.72 11.95 6.87
N LYS A 67 0.25 11.06 6.61
CA LYS A 67 0.24 9.66 7.05
C LYS A 67 -1.08 8.92 6.77
N ARG A 68 -1.68 9.08 5.58
CA ARG A 68 -2.92 8.38 5.21
C ARG A 68 -2.68 6.87 5.06
N GLY A 69 -3.22 6.09 6.02
CA GLY A 69 -2.99 4.65 6.11
C GLY A 69 -3.66 3.79 5.03
N TRP A 70 -4.76 4.21 4.41
CA TRP A 70 -5.49 3.48 3.36
C TRP A 70 -6.12 4.43 2.35
N PHE A 71 -6.14 4.03 1.06
CA PHE A 71 -6.72 4.77 -0.08
C PHE A 71 -6.59 6.30 0.03
#